data_AF-A0A6M0APL9-F1
#
_entry.id   AF-A0A6M0APL9-F1
#
_cell.length_a   1.000
_cell.length_b   1.000
_cell.length_c   1.000
_cell.angle_alpha   90.00
_cell.angle_beta   90.00
_cell.angle_gamma   90.00
#
_symmetry.space_group_name_H-M   'P 1'
#
loop_
_entity.id
_entity.type
_entity.pdbx_description
1 polymer ?
#
loop_
_entity_poly.entity_id
_entity_poly.type
_entity_poly.pdbx_seq_one_letter_code
_entity_poly.pdbx_strand_id
1 'polypeptide(L)' 'MKLLISNDDGIFALGVRTLANTLAEAGHNVTVVCPDRERSATGHGLTLHDPIR' A
#
# COMPACT_ATOMS: atom_id res chain seq x y z
N MET A 1 2.49 18.06 2.50
CA MET A 1 1.55 17.43 1.53
C MET A 1 0.98 16.16 2.13
N LYS A 2 -0.20 15.71 1.68
CA LYS A 2 -0.79 14.43 2.11
C LYS A 2 -0.58 13.41 0.98
N LEU A 3 0.06 12.29 1.28
CA LEU A 3 0.45 11.25 0.32
C LEU A 3 -0.19 9.92 0.71
N LEU A 4 -0.82 9.24 -0.24
CA LEU A 4 -1.33 7.88 -0.10
C LEU A 4 -0.42 6.94 -0.91
N ILE A 5 0.11 5.92 -0.25
CA ILE A 5 1.00 4.92 -0.86
C ILE A 5 0.30 3.56 -0.81
N SER A 6 0.31 2.84 -1.94
CA SER A 6 -0.21 1.48 -2.09
C SER A 6 0.74 0.67 -2.96
N ASN A 7 0.80 -0.64 -2.74
CA ASN A 7 1.49 -1.60 -3.61
C ASN A 7 0.72 -2.92 -3.66
N ASP A 8 1.10 -3.81 -4.59
CA ASP A 8 0.50 -5.13 -4.73
C ASP A 8 1.27 -6.23 -3.96
N ASP A 9 2.53 -5.97 -3.59
CA ASP A 9 3.36 -6.93 -2.84
C ASP A 9 2.91 -7.10 -1.38
N GLY A 10 2.15 -6.12 -0.88
CA GLY A 10 1.58 -6.10 0.46
C GLY A 10 2.28 -5.17 1.45
N ILE A 11 1.62 -4.95 2.60
CA ILE A 11 2.01 -3.97 3.63
C ILE A 11 3.37 -4.27 4.29
N PHE A 12 3.81 -5.53 4.24
CA PHE A 12 5.08 -5.98 4.83
C PHE A 12 6.26 -5.90 3.86
N ALA A 13 6.03 -5.48 2.62
CA ALA A 13 7.09 -5.35 1.63
C ALA A 13 8.12 -4.28 2.04
N LEU A 14 9.41 -4.60 1.88
CA LEU A 14 10.49 -3.68 2.25
C LEU A 14 10.42 -2.37 1.44
N GLY A 15 10.01 -2.44 0.17
CA GLY A 15 9.91 -1.29 -0.73
C GLY A 15 8.94 -0.22 -0.23
N VAL A 16 7.69 -0.62 0.09
CA VAL A 16 6.67 0.33 0.56
C VAL A 16 7.05 0.95 1.89
N ARG A 17 7.68 0.17 2.78
CA ARG A 17 8.15 0.67 4.09
C ARG A 17 9.28 1.70 3.92
N THR A 18 10.22 1.43 3.02
CA THR A 18 11.35 2.32 2.75
C THR A 18 10.87 3.64 2.14
N LEU A 19 9.94 3.57 1.19
CA LEU A 19 9.34 4.74 0.56
C LEU A 19 8.53 5.58 1.55
N ALA A 20 7.69 4.93 2.38
CA ALA A 20 6.89 5.63 3.37
C ALA A 20 7.76 6.36 4.40
N ASN A 21 8.81 5.70 4.89
CA ASN A 21 9.74 6.29 5.86
C ASN A 21 10.50 7.49 5.28
N THR A 22 11.04 7.37 4.07
CA THR A 22 11.78 8.46 3.42
C THR A 22 10.88 9.68 3.15
N LEU A 23 9.62 9.46 2.74
CA LEU A 23 8.67 10.55 2.53
C LEU A 23 8.21 11.18 3.85
N ALA A 24 8.07 10.39 4.92
CA ALA A 24 7.77 10.91 6.25
C ALA A 24 8.93 11.75 6.81
N GLU A 25 10.18 11.28 6.65
CA GLU A 25 11.40 12.03 7.02
C GLU A 25 11.55 13.33 6.23
N ALA A 26 11.09 13.36 4.98
CA ALA A 26 11.02 14.58 4.16
C ALA A 26 9.92 15.57 4.61
N GLY A 27 9.17 15.28 5.68
CA GLY A 27 8.15 16.16 6.25
C GLY A 27 6.77 16.05 5.57
N HIS A 28 6.49 14.96 4.87
CA HIS A 28 5.17 14.71 4.30
C HIS A 28 4.27 13.91 5.25
N ASN A 29 2.97 14.15 5.17
CA ASN A 29 1.97 13.35 5.88
C ASN A 29 1.62 12.14 4.99
N VAL A 30 2.11 10.96 5.37
CA VAL A 30 2.03 9.73 4.58
C VAL A 30 1.01 8.78 5.18
N THR A 31 0.13 8.24 4.35
CA THR A 31 -0.80 7.14 4.66
C THR A 31 -0.45 5.97 3.75
N VAL A 32 -0.34 4.77 4.31
CA VAL A 32 -0.04 3.55 3.54
C VAL A 32 -1.24 2.61 3.61
N VAL A 33 -1.72 2.15 2.46
CA VAL A 33 -2.81 1.18 2.33
C VAL A 33 -2.37 0.14 1.32
N CYS A 34 -2.11 -1.07 1.79
CA CYS A 34 -1.64 -2.18 0.96
C CYS A 34 -2.37 -3.46 1.39
N PRO A 35 -2.48 -4.48 0.53
CA PRO A 35 -3.02 -5.77 0.92
C PRO A 35 -2.16 -6.43 2.01
N ASP A 36 -2.76 -7.31 2.80
CA ASP A 36 -2.08 -8.07 3.86
C ASP A 36 -1.11 -9.11 3.29
N ARG A 37 -1.32 -9.52 2.03
CA ARG A 37 -0.54 -10.53 1.30
C ARG A 37 -0.23 -10.06 -0.12
N GLU A 38 0.79 -10.67 -0.72
CA GLU A 38 1.13 -10.45 -2.12
C GLU A 38 -0.06 -10.81 -3.03
N ARG A 39 -0.46 -9.85 -3.86
CA ARG A 39 -1.53 -9.97 -4.86
C ARG A 39 -0.99 -9.80 -6.28
N SER A 40 0.34 -9.83 -6.46
CA SER A 40 1.01 -9.88 -7.76
C SER A 40 0.35 -10.93 -8.67
N ALA A 41 -0.02 -10.52 -9.89
CA ALA A 41 -0.71 -11.32 -10.90
C ALA A 41 -2.18 -11.73 -10.64
N THR A 42 -2.89 -11.16 -9.65
CA THR A 42 -4.34 -11.41 -9.45
C THR A 42 -5.29 -10.57 -10.33
N GLY A 43 -4.76 -9.74 -11.23
CA GLY A 43 -5.56 -8.87 -12.11
C GLY A 43 -6.19 -7.68 -11.37
N HIS A 44 -6.74 -6.70 -12.12
CA HIS A 44 -7.36 -5.48 -11.56
C HIS A 44 -8.81 -5.71 -11.08
N GLY A 45 -9.09 -6.86 -10.46
CA GLY A 45 -10.44 -7.24 -10.05
C GLY A 45 -10.96 -6.40 -8.87
N LEU A 46 -12.06 -5.69 -9.07
CA LEU A 46 -12.78 -5.06 -7.96
C LEU A 46 -13.48 -6.16 -7.14
N THR A 47 -13.32 -6.15 -5.82
CA THR A 47 -14.07 -7.08 -4.95
C THR A 47 -15.51 -6.59 -4.84
N LEU A 48 -16.44 -7.27 -5.52
CA LEU A 48 -17.87 -6.90 -5.60
C LEU A 48 -18.79 -7.76 -4.72
N HIS A 49 -18.37 -8.99 -4.41
CA HIS A 49 -19.24 -10.00 -3.81
C HIS A 49 -18.96 -10.26 -2.33
N ASP A 50 -17.75 -9.94 -1.87
CA ASP A 50 -17.33 -10.14 -0.49
C ASP A 50 -17.00 -8.81 0.19
N PRO A 51 -17.33 -8.64 1.48
CA PRO A 51 -16.98 -7.44 2.22
C PRO A 51 -15.47 -7.37 2.48
N ILE A 52 -14.87 -6.21 2.20
CA ILE A 52 -13.46 -5.92 2.46
C ILE A 52 -13.27 -5.66 3.97
N ARG A 53 -12.21 -6.20 4.57
CA ARG A 53 -11.82 -6.00 5.98
C ARG A 53 -10.42 -5.44 6.09
#